data_AF-A0A8T3UZ56-F1
#
_entry.id   AF-A0A8T3UZ56-F1
#
_cell.length_a   1.000
_cell.length_b   1.000
_cell.length_c   1.000
_cell.angle_alpha   90.00
_cell.angle_beta   90.00
_cell.angle_gamma   90.00
#
_symmetry.space_group_name_H-M   'P 1'
#
loop_
_entity.id
_entity.type
_entity.pdbx_description
1 polymer ?
#
loop_
_entity_poly.entity_id
_entity_poly.type
_entity_poly.pdbx_seq_one_letter_code
_entity_poly.pdbx_strand_id
1 'polypeptide(L)'
;MGNKVKEAIYSISNCIGKFGFYASSDRYRYEYWTRDLFYSLDPLIRLGLAEKARQHIKALWKDQSKDGALPRYFLDHRYKWIPRKLYLELRGRKIVKTIRSRETIETRYRHWTVDSTPLAILLTYRFSELTKDREILHYLSKKIKLAVKNIESIASGPLIKGGDWRDSLPSMGEKFLLSNNSILYRVYKVIGEESKALEVKRNINRRFWNGEYYVDFLGGNNIDPLGVSLAVLFDIIPKSRYSQVSKQLLNASSKYGIKSNVDVDLIWDRRRVNTSSCNHVYSVWPFVSYYSILALNKMGRVKEAREESNKLDRLHGFYEWYDPDSGRHCGSRDQLWNAAMYVEAKLNAR
;
A
#
# COMPACT_ATOMS: atom_id res chain seq x y z
N MET A 1 -2.38 -10.03 26.33
CA MET A 1 -2.50 -9.30 25.05
C MET A 1 -3.29 -8.02 25.35
N GLY A 2 -2.74 -6.82 25.10
CA GLY A 2 -3.39 -5.56 25.48
C GLY A 2 -4.72 -5.33 24.75
N ASN A 3 -5.59 -4.47 25.30
CA ASN A 3 -6.94 -4.21 24.76
C ASN A 3 -6.93 -3.81 23.28
N LYS A 4 -5.95 -3.01 22.84
CA LYS A 4 -5.85 -2.55 21.46
C LYS A 4 -5.45 -3.63 20.44
N VAL A 5 -4.72 -4.67 20.87
CA VAL A 5 -4.43 -5.82 19.99
C VAL A 5 -5.72 -6.63 19.77
N LYS A 6 -6.55 -6.79 20.81
CA LYS A 6 -7.86 -7.46 20.66
C LYS A 6 -8.76 -6.67 19.71
N GLU A 7 -8.77 -5.35 19.82
CA GLU A 7 -9.47 -4.46 18.89
C GLU A 7 -8.96 -4.62 17.45
N ALA A 8 -7.65 -4.71 17.23
CA ALA A 8 -7.07 -4.93 15.91
C ALA A 8 -7.53 -6.26 15.30
N ILE A 9 -7.48 -7.33 16.09
CA ILE A 9 -7.96 -8.66 15.66
C ILE A 9 -9.44 -8.61 15.33
N TYR A 10 -10.25 -7.92 16.14
CA TYR A 10 -11.68 -7.73 15.86
C TYR A 10 -11.92 -6.97 14.54
N SER A 11 -11.20 -5.88 14.28
CA SER A 11 -11.27 -5.16 12.99
C SER A 11 -10.88 -6.06 11.80
N ILE A 12 -9.86 -6.91 11.95
CA ILE A 12 -9.47 -7.91 10.93
C ILE A 12 -10.60 -8.90 10.70
N SER A 13 -11.21 -9.44 11.77
CA SER A 13 -12.32 -10.39 11.66
C SER A 13 -13.52 -9.78 10.93
N ASN A 14 -13.84 -8.51 11.17
CA ASN A 14 -14.91 -7.80 10.47
C ASN A 14 -14.63 -7.58 8.97
N CYS A 15 -13.37 -7.69 8.54
CA CYS A 15 -12.99 -7.60 7.14
C CYS A 15 -13.06 -8.94 6.41
N ILE A 16 -13.31 -10.06 7.08
CA ILE A 16 -13.37 -11.37 6.42
C ILE A 16 -14.59 -11.43 5.49
N GLY A 17 -14.31 -11.61 4.20
CA GLY A 17 -15.29 -11.79 3.14
C GLY A 17 -15.36 -13.22 2.63
N LYS A 18 -16.25 -13.45 1.66
CA LYS A 18 -16.42 -14.76 1.02
C LYS A 18 -15.11 -15.25 0.40
N PHE A 19 -14.47 -14.40 -0.40
CA PHE A 19 -13.29 -14.75 -1.20
C PHE A 19 -11.98 -14.30 -0.59
N GLY A 20 -11.98 -13.64 0.57
CA GLY A 20 -10.76 -13.03 1.08
C GLY A 20 -11.03 -12.02 2.19
N PHE A 21 -10.38 -10.86 2.09
CA PHE A 21 -10.51 -9.78 3.05
C PHE A 21 -10.93 -8.50 2.33
N TYR A 22 -12.00 -7.88 2.79
CA TYR A 22 -12.34 -6.53 2.38
C TYR A 22 -11.28 -5.54 2.87
N ALA A 23 -11.08 -4.43 2.17
CA ALA A 23 -10.18 -3.37 2.65
C ALA A 23 -10.67 -2.75 3.97
N SER A 24 -11.99 -2.72 4.20
CA SER A 24 -12.59 -2.38 5.49
C SER A 24 -13.96 -3.00 5.68
N SER A 25 -14.42 -3.06 6.94
CA SER A 25 -15.78 -3.49 7.30
C SER A 25 -16.88 -2.50 6.86
N ASP A 26 -16.48 -1.24 6.61
CA ASP A 26 -17.38 -0.15 6.26
C ASP A 26 -17.23 0.28 4.80
N ARG A 27 -16.60 1.41 4.49
CA ARG A 27 -16.64 2.04 3.14
C ARG A 27 -16.30 1.08 2.02
N TYR A 28 -15.34 0.19 2.25
CA TYR A 28 -14.83 -0.77 1.26
C TYR A 28 -15.36 -2.20 1.47
N ARG A 29 -16.47 -2.36 2.20
CA ARG A 29 -17.15 -3.64 2.29
C ARG A 29 -17.51 -4.15 0.89
N TYR A 30 -17.19 -5.42 0.64
CA TYR A 30 -17.28 -6.10 -0.66
C TYR A 30 -16.21 -5.71 -1.69
N GLU A 31 -15.19 -4.92 -1.32
CA GLU A 31 -14.06 -4.61 -2.19
C GLU A 31 -12.80 -5.29 -1.69
N TYR A 32 -12.24 -6.19 -2.51
CA TYR A 32 -11.01 -6.91 -2.24
C TYR A 32 -9.84 -6.22 -2.92
N TRP A 33 -9.14 -5.36 -2.18
CA TRP A 33 -8.03 -4.57 -2.71
C TRP A 33 -6.70 -5.34 -2.68
N THR A 34 -5.99 -5.31 -3.81
CA THR A 34 -4.71 -6.01 -3.98
C THR A 34 -3.65 -5.52 -2.99
N ARG A 35 -3.54 -4.19 -2.84
CA ARG A 35 -2.57 -3.56 -1.94
C ARG A 35 -2.88 -3.81 -0.48
N ASP A 36 -4.15 -3.74 -0.08
CA ASP A 36 -4.57 -3.95 1.30
C ASP A 36 -4.22 -5.37 1.77
N LEU A 37 -4.44 -6.38 0.91
CA LEU A 37 -4.00 -7.74 1.24
C LEU A 37 -2.47 -7.86 1.28
N PHE A 38 -1.75 -7.30 0.30
CA PHE A 38 -0.28 -7.36 0.28
C PHE A 38 0.32 -6.82 1.58
N TYR A 39 -0.10 -5.62 1.99
CA TYR A 39 0.42 -4.98 3.20
C TYR A 39 -0.07 -5.65 4.50
N SER A 40 -1.08 -6.51 4.44
CA SER A 40 -1.60 -7.24 5.60
C SER A 40 -1.14 -8.70 5.68
N LEU A 41 -0.42 -9.20 4.67
CA LEU A 41 -0.27 -10.64 4.48
C LEU A 41 0.40 -11.35 5.66
N ASP A 42 1.60 -10.90 6.04
CA ASP A 42 2.40 -11.50 7.11
C ASP A 42 1.62 -11.72 8.43
N PRO A 43 1.00 -10.69 9.04
CA PRO A 43 0.22 -10.87 10.27
C PRO A 43 -1.02 -11.75 10.04
N LEU A 44 -1.67 -11.71 8.88
CA LEU A 44 -2.80 -12.60 8.59
C LEU A 44 -2.38 -14.07 8.57
N ILE A 45 -1.20 -14.39 8.03
CA ILE A 45 -0.66 -15.76 8.06
C ILE A 45 -0.36 -16.18 9.51
N ARG A 46 0.28 -15.30 10.30
CA ARG A 46 0.58 -15.57 11.73
C ARG A 46 -0.68 -15.77 12.58
N LEU A 47 -1.79 -15.14 12.20
CA LEU A 47 -3.11 -15.33 12.82
C LEU A 47 -3.83 -16.61 12.35
N GLY A 48 -3.19 -17.47 11.56
CA GLY A 48 -3.78 -18.71 11.06
C GLY A 48 -4.77 -18.51 9.91
N LEU A 49 -4.77 -17.34 9.26
CA LEU A 49 -5.74 -17.01 8.20
C LEU A 49 -5.20 -17.30 6.78
N ALA A 50 -4.25 -18.23 6.67
CA ALA A 50 -3.59 -18.58 5.40
C ALA A 50 -4.57 -19.01 4.31
N GLU A 51 -5.54 -19.87 4.63
CA GLU A 51 -6.50 -20.36 3.63
C GLU A 51 -7.37 -19.22 3.07
N LYS A 52 -7.77 -18.25 3.91
CA LYS A 52 -8.53 -17.08 3.45
C LYS A 52 -7.69 -16.17 2.55
N ALA A 53 -6.41 -15.97 2.89
CA ALA A 53 -5.47 -15.23 2.03
C ALA A 53 -5.25 -15.95 0.69
N ARG A 54 -5.15 -17.27 0.70
CA ARG A 54 -5.03 -18.10 -0.51
C ARG A 54 -6.23 -17.96 -1.44
N GLN A 55 -7.44 -17.97 -0.89
CA GLN A 55 -8.67 -17.74 -1.64
C GLN A 55 -8.68 -16.36 -2.31
N HIS A 56 -8.22 -15.33 -1.59
CA HIS A 56 -8.14 -13.97 -2.11
C HIS A 56 -7.17 -13.91 -3.29
N ILE A 57 -5.96 -14.46 -3.13
CA ILE A 57 -4.95 -14.52 -4.20
C ILE A 57 -5.55 -15.20 -5.43
N LYS A 58 -6.16 -16.39 -5.27
CA LYS A 58 -6.79 -17.10 -6.40
C LYS A 58 -7.89 -16.28 -7.07
N ALA A 59 -8.74 -15.59 -6.31
CA ALA A 59 -9.81 -14.76 -6.85
C ALA A 59 -9.25 -13.54 -7.61
N LEU A 60 -8.22 -12.88 -7.08
CA LEU A 60 -7.53 -11.78 -7.74
C LEU A 60 -6.96 -12.21 -9.11
N TRP A 61 -6.26 -13.34 -9.16
CA TRP A 61 -5.65 -13.83 -10.40
C TRP A 61 -6.65 -14.34 -11.44
N LYS A 62 -7.87 -14.71 -11.03
CA LYS A 62 -8.97 -15.01 -11.97
C LYS A 62 -9.40 -13.77 -12.75
N ASP A 63 -9.31 -12.60 -12.14
CA ASP A 63 -9.72 -11.33 -12.74
C ASP A 63 -8.63 -10.69 -13.62
N GLN A 64 -7.43 -11.29 -13.76
CA GLN A 64 -6.35 -10.80 -14.63
C GLN A 64 -6.83 -10.57 -16.08
N SER A 65 -6.47 -9.42 -16.64
CA SER A 65 -6.79 -9.04 -18.02
C SER A 65 -5.97 -9.81 -19.06
N LYS A 66 -6.36 -9.71 -20.33
CA LYS A 66 -5.72 -10.41 -21.46
C LYS A 66 -4.27 -9.97 -21.70
N ASP A 67 -3.96 -8.70 -21.42
CA ASP A 67 -2.62 -8.13 -21.50
C ASP A 67 -1.78 -8.38 -20.24
N GLY A 68 -2.35 -9.01 -19.20
CA GLY A 68 -1.65 -9.43 -17.99
C GLY A 68 -1.80 -8.52 -16.79
N ALA A 69 -2.42 -7.35 -16.93
CA ALA A 69 -2.66 -6.45 -15.81
C ALA A 69 -3.56 -7.11 -14.74
N LEU A 70 -3.34 -6.75 -13.48
CA LEU A 70 -4.21 -7.15 -12.38
C LEU A 70 -5.03 -5.93 -11.92
N PRO A 71 -6.30 -6.14 -11.54
CA PRO A 71 -7.12 -5.04 -11.06
C PRO A 71 -6.63 -4.54 -9.69
N ARG A 72 -6.95 -3.29 -9.38
CA ARG A 72 -6.72 -2.72 -8.04
C ARG A 72 -7.54 -3.40 -6.96
N TYR A 73 -8.77 -3.74 -7.34
CA TYR A 73 -9.69 -4.49 -6.52
C TYR A 73 -10.63 -5.32 -7.38
N PHE A 74 -11.16 -6.39 -6.81
CA PHE A 74 -12.32 -7.09 -7.34
C PHE A 74 -13.48 -7.03 -6.33
N LEU A 75 -14.70 -7.29 -6.81
CA LEU A 75 -15.92 -7.12 -6.01
C LEU A 75 -16.46 -8.47 -5.53
N ASP A 76 -16.88 -8.50 -4.27
CA ASP A 76 -17.84 -9.49 -3.79
C ASP A 76 -19.27 -9.05 -4.13
N HIS A 77 -20.16 -10.01 -4.39
CA HIS A 77 -21.61 -9.80 -4.46
C HIS A 77 -22.03 -8.44 -5.08
N ARG A 78 -21.78 -8.23 -6.39
CA ARG A 78 -22.05 -6.93 -7.07
C ARG A 78 -23.43 -6.36 -6.75
N TYR A 79 -24.46 -7.21 -6.71
CA TYR A 79 -25.84 -6.84 -6.38
C TYR A 79 -26.04 -6.29 -4.94
N LYS A 80 -25.17 -6.63 -3.98
CA LYS A 80 -25.15 -6.04 -2.63
C LYS A 80 -24.28 -4.79 -2.56
N TRP A 81 -23.21 -4.74 -3.36
CA TRP A 81 -22.30 -3.61 -3.39
C TRP A 81 -22.96 -2.35 -3.98
N ILE A 82 -23.70 -2.47 -5.09
CA ILE A 82 -24.35 -1.32 -5.77
C ILE A 82 -25.32 -0.56 -4.83
N PRO A 83 -26.34 -1.21 -4.20
CA PRO A 83 -27.28 -0.49 -3.34
C PRO A 83 -26.58 0.15 -2.13
N ARG A 84 -25.56 -0.52 -1.60
CA ARG A 84 -24.77 -0.01 -0.48
C ARG A 84 -24.00 1.25 -0.86
N LYS A 85 -23.36 1.28 -2.04
CA LYS A 85 -22.65 2.48 -2.51
C LYS A 85 -23.60 3.63 -2.76
N LEU A 86 -24.75 3.36 -3.40
CA LEU A 86 -25.79 4.36 -3.58
C LEU A 86 -26.25 4.95 -2.24
N TYR A 87 -26.50 4.10 -1.25
CA TYR A 87 -26.86 4.55 0.10
C TYR A 87 -25.80 5.45 0.73
N LEU A 88 -24.53 5.08 0.67
CA LEU A 88 -23.43 5.89 1.22
C LEU A 88 -23.25 7.22 0.50
N GLU A 89 -23.42 7.25 -0.82
CA GLU A 89 -23.35 8.47 -1.63
C GLU A 89 -24.49 9.44 -1.32
N LEU A 90 -25.71 8.91 -1.19
CA LEU A 90 -26.89 9.68 -0.80
C LEU A 90 -26.73 10.28 0.60
N ARG A 91 -26.23 9.51 1.57
CA ARG A 91 -25.95 10.01 2.93
C ARG A 91 -24.83 11.05 2.96
N GLY A 92 -23.86 10.94 2.06
CA GLY A 92 -22.71 11.84 1.96
C GLY A 92 -22.96 13.15 1.20
N ARG A 93 -24.18 13.42 0.72
CA ARG A 93 -24.54 14.59 -0.11
C ARG A 93 -23.64 14.78 -1.35
N LYS A 94 -23.01 13.72 -1.87
CA LYS A 94 -22.23 13.76 -3.12
C LYS A 94 -22.97 12.97 -4.19
N ILE A 95 -23.52 13.69 -5.17
CA ILE A 95 -24.36 13.15 -6.25
C ILE A 95 -23.70 11.97 -6.99
N VAL A 96 -24.56 11.00 -7.34
CA VAL A 96 -24.50 9.69 -8.05
C VAL A 96 -23.50 9.50 -9.22
N LYS A 97 -22.59 10.46 -9.52
CA LYS A 97 -21.59 10.33 -10.60
C LYS A 97 -20.58 9.19 -10.40
N THR A 98 -20.53 8.60 -9.21
CA THR A 98 -19.52 7.61 -8.83
C THR A 98 -19.88 6.18 -9.24
N ILE A 99 -21.17 5.80 -9.26
CA ILE A 99 -21.59 4.42 -9.59
C ILE A 99 -21.38 4.12 -11.08
N ARG A 100 -21.74 5.05 -11.98
CA ARG A 100 -21.50 4.90 -13.43
C ARG A 100 -20.02 4.92 -13.81
N SER A 101 -19.18 5.65 -13.07
CA SER A 101 -17.75 5.70 -13.36
C SER A 101 -16.98 4.51 -12.79
N ARG A 102 -17.35 3.97 -11.61
CA ARG A 102 -16.56 2.94 -10.90
C ARG A 102 -16.84 1.46 -11.26
N GLU A 103 -17.86 1.18 -12.07
CA GLU A 103 -18.14 -0.19 -12.55
C GLU A 103 -17.54 -0.50 -13.93
N THR A 104 -17.00 0.49 -14.63
CA THR A 104 -16.32 0.22 -15.90
C THR A 104 -15.06 -0.62 -15.66
N ILE A 105 -14.73 -1.51 -16.59
CA ILE A 105 -13.44 -2.22 -16.60
C ILE A 105 -12.30 -1.21 -16.38
N GLU A 106 -12.38 -0.04 -17.00
CA GLU A 106 -11.42 1.06 -16.89
C GLU A 106 -11.15 1.55 -15.46
N THR A 107 -12.10 1.48 -14.53
CA THR A 107 -11.86 1.92 -13.15
C THR A 107 -11.31 0.84 -12.21
N ARG A 108 -11.54 -0.43 -12.53
CA ARG A 108 -10.83 -1.54 -11.88
C ARG A 108 -9.36 -1.55 -12.28
N TYR A 109 -9.08 -1.10 -13.50
CA TYR A 109 -7.76 -1.03 -14.13
C TYR A 109 -7.21 0.39 -14.26
N ARG A 110 -7.69 1.35 -13.44
CA ARG A 110 -7.39 2.80 -13.59
C ARG A 110 -6.04 3.04 -14.23
N HIS A 111 -6.06 3.55 -15.46
CA HIS A 111 -4.90 3.59 -16.36
C HIS A 111 -3.68 4.27 -15.73
N TRP A 112 -3.88 5.18 -14.77
CA TRP A 112 -2.80 5.91 -14.14
C TRP A 112 -2.21 5.25 -12.89
N THR A 113 -2.76 4.16 -12.35
CA THR A 113 -2.21 3.47 -11.17
C THR A 113 -1.70 2.09 -11.55
N VAL A 114 -0.42 1.82 -11.27
CA VAL A 114 0.28 0.65 -11.81
C VAL A 114 0.81 -0.30 -10.74
N ASP A 115 0.57 -0.01 -9.46
CA ASP A 115 1.09 -0.78 -8.32
C ASP A 115 0.49 -2.19 -8.21
N SER A 116 -0.73 -2.40 -8.72
CA SER A 116 -1.49 -3.63 -8.43
C SER A 116 -0.93 -4.88 -9.10
N THR A 117 -0.51 -4.80 -10.36
CA THR A 117 0.17 -5.91 -11.07
C THR A 117 1.45 -6.37 -10.36
N PRO A 118 2.44 -5.49 -10.07
CA PRO A 118 3.64 -5.91 -9.38
C PRO A 118 3.36 -6.35 -7.93
N LEU A 119 2.43 -5.71 -7.20
CA LEU A 119 2.04 -6.14 -5.86
C LEU A 119 1.39 -7.52 -5.84
N ALA A 120 0.58 -7.89 -6.84
CA ALA A 120 -0.02 -9.22 -6.93
C ALA A 120 1.04 -10.33 -7.11
N ILE A 121 2.10 -10.05 -7.88
CA ILE A 121 3.26 -10.95 -8.00
C ILE A 121 3.92 -11.10 -6.64
N LEU A 122 4.31 -9.99 -5.99
CA LEU A 122 4.96 -10.04 -4.67
C LEU A 122 4.11 -10.73 -3.62
N LEU A 123 2.81 -10.46 -3.59
CA LEU A 123 1.84 -11.10 -2.70
C LEU A 123 1.88 -12.63 -2.86
N THR A 124 1.91 -13.13 -4.09
CA THR A 124 1.90 -14.57 -4.38
C THR A 124 3.21 -15.23 -3.93
N TYR A 125 4.35 -14.61 -4.23
CA TYR A 125 5.65 -15.10 -3.79
C TYR A 125 5.80 -15.07 -2.26
N ARG A 126 5.38 -13.98 -1.62
CA ARG A 126 5.42 -13.84 -0.16
C ARG A 126 4.50 -14.85 0.53
N PHE A 127 3.30 -15.09 -0.01
CA PHE A 127 2.39 -16.10 0.51
C PHE A 127 3.02 -17.50 0.45
N SER A 128 3.63 -17.85 -0.69
CA SER A 128 4.33 -19.13 -0.86
C SER A 128 5.51 -19.28 0.10
N GLU A 129 6.27 -18.21 0.33
CA GLU A 129 7.39 -18.20 1.26
C GLU A 129 6.96 -18.43 2.72
N LEU A 130 5.89 -17.76 3.15
CA LEU A 130 5.37 -17.82 4.51
C LEU A 130 4.66 -19.14 4.82
N THR A 131 3.90 -19.68 3.87
CA THR A 131 3.08 -20.89 4.07
C THR A 131 3.75 -22.16 3.56
N LYS A 132 4.87 -22.04 2.85
CA LYS A 132 5.52 -23.13 2.09
C LYS A 132 4.63 -23.75 0.99
N ASP A 133 3.48 -23.14 0.66
CA ASP A 133 2.64 -23.54 -0.48
C ASP A 133 3.36 -23.18 -1.79
N ARG A 134 4.11 -24.13 -2.36
CA ARG A 134 4.74 -23.99 -3.68
C ARG A 134 3.75 -24.23 -4.82
N GLU A 135 2.65 -24.92 -4.56
CA GLU A 135 1.63 -25.24 -5.57
C GLU A 135 0.98 -23.99 -6.13
N ILE A 136 0.76 -22.97 -5.29
CA ILE A 136 0.16 -21.70 -5.74
C ILE A 136 1.01 -21.00 -6.82
N LEU A 137 2.35 -21.06 -6.70
CA LEU A 137 3.27 -20.50 -7.69
C LEU A 137 3.23 -21.31 -8.98
N HIS A 138 3.21 -22.63 -8.87
CA HIS A 138 3.08 -23.51 -10.03
C HIS A 138 1.76 -23.25 -10.78
N TYR A 139 0.65 -23.23 -10.05
CA TYR A 139 -0.70 -22.95 -10.55
C TYR A 139 -0.79 -21.59 -11.27
N LEU A 140 -0.12 -20.57 -10.75
CA LEU A 140 -0.18 -19.20 -11.30
C LEU A 140 0.99 -18.86 -12.25
N SER A 141 1.91 -19.78 -12.52
CA SER A 141 3.14 -19.51 -13.26
C SER A 141 2.91 -18.84 -14.63
N LYS A 142 1.96 -19.33 -15.43
CA LYS A 142 1.60 -18.73 -16.73
C LYS A 142 1.04 -17.31 -16.58
N LYS A 143 0.20 -17.09 -15.56
CA LYS A 143 -0.40 -15.77 -15.26
C LYS A 143 0.64 -14.78 -14.77
N ILE A 144 1.58 -15.22 -13.93
CA ILE A 144 2.72 -14.42 -13.46
C ILE A 144 3.59 -13.99 -14.64
N LYS A 145 3.93 -14.91 -15.56
CA LYS A 145 4.69 -14.57 -16.78
C LYS A 145 3.98 -13.50 -17.62
N LEU A 146 2.66 -13.59 -17.75
CA LEU A 146 1.88 -12.59 -18.47
C LEU A 146 1.85 -11.24 -17.73
N ALA A 147 1.74 -11.23 -16.40
CA ALA A 147 1.83 -10.03 -15.59
C ALA A 147 3.20 -9.34 -15.67
N VAL A 148 4.29 -10.11 -15.75
CA VAL A 148 5.64 -9.56 -15.97
C VAL A 148 5.72 -8.88 -17.33
N LYS A 149 5.20 -9.51 -18.39
CA LYS A 149 5.13 -8.88 -19.72
C LYS A 149 4.32 -7.57 -19.70
N ASN A 150 3.21 -7.53 -18.94
CA ASN A 150 2.43 -6.30 -18.77
C ASN A 150 3.27 -5.18 -18.15
N ILE A 151 3.98 -5.47 -17.05
CA ILE A 151 4.87 -4.52 -16.37
C ILE A 151 5.96 -4.01 -17.32
N GLU A 152 6.56 -4.91 -18.10
CA GLU A 152 7.60 -4.56 -19.07
C GLU A 152 7.06 -3.71 -20.22
N SER A 153 5.80 -3.91 -20.63
CA SER A 153 5.18 -3.11 -21.70
C SER A 153 4.89 -1.66 -21.30
N ILE A 154 4.72 -1.39 -20.00
CA ILE A 154 4.51 -0.04 -19.45
C ILE A 154 5.79 0.59 -18.89
N ALA A 155 6.90 -0.14 -18.92
CA ALA A 155 8.20 0.36 -18.47
C ALA A 155 8.76 1.39 -19.46
N SER A 156 9.41 2.43 -18.92
CA SER A 156 10.13 3.44 -19.69
C SER A 156 11.61 3.31 -19.35
N GLY A 157 12.28 2.41 -20.08
CA GLY A 157 13.61 1.92 -19.73
C GLY A 157 13.56 1.03 -18.48
N PRO A 158 14.48 1.21 -17.50
CA PRO A 158 14.54 0.35 -16.32
C PRO A 158 13.55 0.73 -15.21
N LEU A 159 12.66 1.70 -15.45
CA LEU A 159 11.73 2.20 -14.44
C LEU A 159 10.31 2.20 -15.00
N ILE A 160 9.32 2.09 -14.12
CA ILE A 160 7.90 2.25 -14.47
C ILE A 160 7.38 3.62 -14.07
N LYS A 161 6.48 4.16 -14.91
CA LYS A 161 5.65 5.33 -14.61
C LYS A 161 4.28 4.88 -14.12
N GLY A 162 3.67 5.68 -13.27
CA GLY A 162 2.33 5.42 -12.76
C GLY A 162 2.19 5.82 -11.31
N GLY A 163 0.96 6.18 -10.95
CA GLY A 163 0.47 6.35 -9.60
C GLY A 163 0.55 5.05 -8.78
N ASP A 164 0.57 5.22 -7.46
CA ASP A 164 0.70 4.15 -6.49
C ASP A 164 -0.55 4.04 -5.59
N TRP A 165 -0.35 3.74 -4.30
CA TRP A 165 -1.39 3.69 -3.28
C TRP A 165 -2.17 5.02 -3.14
N ARG A 166 -1.60 6.15 -3.59
CA ARG A 166 -2.22 7.49 -3.60
C ARG A 166 -3.14 7.65 -4.81
N ASP A 167 -4.07 6.73 -4.95
CA ASP A 167 -4.90 6.56 -6.15
C ASP A 167 -5.89 7.71 -6.42
N SER A 168 -6.05 8.63 -5.47
CA SER A 168 -6.80 9.87 -5.65
C SER A 168 -6.00 11.00 -6.31
N LEU A 169 -4.72 10.79 -6.63
CA LEU A 169 -3.82 11.78 -7.23
C LEU A 169 -3.49 11.40 -8.69
N PRO A 170 -4.38 11.67 -9.66
CA PRO A 170 -4.15 11.31 -11.06
C PRO A 170 -2.91 11.99 -11.67
N SER A 171 -2.48 13.14 -11.13
CA SER A 171 -1.24 13.85 -11.50
C SER A 171 0.03 13.00 -11.32
N MET A 172 -0.02 11.93 -10.52
CA MET A 172 1.07 10.96 -10.35
C MET A 172 1.16 9.93 -11.48
N GLY A 173 0.16 9.84 -12.37
CA GLY A 173 0.09 8.84 -13.44
C GLY A 173 1.28 8.81 -14.39
N GLU A 174 1.87 9.97 -14.65
CA GLU A 174 2.99 10.10 -15.58
C GLU A 174 4.36 10.20 -14.88
N LYS A 175 4.38 9.99 -13.56
CA LYS A 175 5.58 10.17 -12.73
C LYS A 175 6.27 8.83 -12.48
N PHE A 176 7.59 8.88 -12.38
CA PHE A 176 8.40 7.78 -11.86
C PHE A 176 8.41 7.86 -10.34
N LEU A 177 7.53 7.12 -9.67
CA LEU A 177 7.43 7.11 -8.21
C LEU A 177 8.45 6.15 -7.57
N LEU A 178 9.04 6.55 -6.44
CA LEU A 178 10.02 5.75 -5.70
C LEU A 178 9.40 4.46 -5.16
N SER A 179 8.15 4.53 -4.67
CA SER A 179 7.38 3.39 -4.18
C SER A 179 7.23 2.30 -5.26
N ASN A 180 6.69 2.67 -6.43
CA ASN A 180 6.48 1.75 -7.55
C ASN A 180 7.78 1.13 -8.06
N ASN A 181 8.86 1.93 -8.16
CA ASN A 181 10.14 1.42 -8.62
C ASN A 181 10.85 0.55 -7.57
N SER A 182 10.61 0.79 -6.27
CA SER A 182 11.06 -0.11 -5.20
C SER A 182 10.32 -1.45 -5.24
N ILE A 183 9.01 -1.44 -5.52
CA ILE A 183 8.22 -2.65 -5.74
C ILE A 183 8.72 -3.39 -6.99
N LEU A 184 8.97 -2.69 -8.11
CA LEU A 184 9.52 -3.27 -9.34
C LEU A 184 10.84 -3.99 -9.12
N TYR A 185 11.77 -3.35 -8.40
CA TYR A 185 13.03 -3.98 -7.98
C TYR A 185 12.78 -5.31 -7.27
N ARG A 186 11.86 -5.31 -6.30
CA ARG A 186 11.55 -6.50 -5.51
C ARG A 186 10.89 -7.58 -6.38
N VAL A 187 10.06 -7.21 -7.35
CA VAL A 187 9.45 -8.15 -8.31
C VAL A 187 10.55 -8.87 -9.07
N TYR A 188 11.46 -8.14 -9.72
CA TYR A 188 12.56 -8.77 -10.47
C TYR A 188 13.43 -9.67 -9.58
N LYS A 189 13.70 -9.27 -8.33
CA LYS A 189 14.42 -10.12 -7.36
C LYS A 189 13.70 -11.44 -7.08
N VAL A 190 12.40 -11.43 -6.79
CA VAL A 190 11.71 -12.67 -6.39
C VAL A 190 11.46 -13.61 -7.57
N ILE A 191 11.39 -13.10 -8.81
CA ILE A 191 11.25 -13.92 -10.01
C ILE A 191 12.59 -14.39 -10.60
N GLY A 192 13.73 -14.02 -9.99
CA GLY A 192 15.06 -14.45 -10.42
C GLY A 192 15.71 -13.61 -11.54
N GLU A 193 15.14 -12.45 -11.87
CA GLU A 193 15.65 -11.54 -12.90
C GLU A 193 16.70 -10.58 -12.32
N GLU A 194 17.83 -11.12 -11.86
CA GLU A 194 18.85 -10.40 -11.09
C GLU A 194 19.45 -9.20 -11.84
N SER A 195 19.67 -9.32 -13.15
CA SER A 195 20.22 -8.23 -13.98
C SER A 195 19.27 -7.02 -14.01
N LYS A 196 17.98 -7.26 -14.29
CA LYS A 196 16.95 -6.21 -14.30
C LYS A 196 16.79 -5.58 -12.92
N ALA A 197 16.76 -6.39 -11.86
CA ALA A 197 16.72 -5.88 -10.49
C ALA A 197 17.91 -4.94 -10.20
N LEU A 198 19.13 -5.33 -10.58
CA LEU A 198 20.31 -4.50 -10.38
C LEU A 198 20.22 -3.18 -11.18
N GLU A 199 19.68 -3.23 -12.40
CA GLU A 199 19.46 -2.04 -13.22
C GLU A 199 18.45 -1.06 -12.59
N VAL A 200 17.32 -1.56 -12.08
CA VAL A 200 16.34 -0.77 -11.33
C VAL A 200 17.01 -0.13 -10.10
N LYS A 201 17.72 -0.93 -9.29
CA LYS A 201 18.42 -0.45 -8.08
C LYS A 201 19.44 0.65 -8.40
N ARG A 202 20.24 0.48 -9.46
CA ARG A 202 21.20 1.50 -9.92
C ARG A 202 20.47 2.79 -10.31
N ASN A 203 19.38 2.70 -11.06
CA ASN A 203 18.62 3.88 -11.48
C ASN A 203 17.91 4.58 -10.33
N ILE A 204 17.39 3.85 -9.34
CA ILE A 204 16.85 4.46 -8.11
C ILE A 204 17.95 5.27 -7.40
N ASN A 205 19.10 4.64 -7.14
CA ASN A 205 20.19 5.27 -6.39
C ASN A 205 20.84 6.47 -7.09
N ARG A 206 20.80 6.48 -8.44
CA ARG A 206 21.34 7.56 -9.27
C ARG A 206 20.37 8.71 -9.47
N ARG A 207 19.08 8.43 -9.67
CA ARG A 207 18.11 9.42 -10.15
C ARG A 207 17.20 9.98 -9.05
N PHE A 208 16.90 9.20 -8.02
CA PHE A 208 16.04 9.65 -6.92
C PHE A 208 16.81 10.28 -5.76
N TRP A 209 18.12 10.04 -5.67
CA TRP A 209 18.98 10.67 -4.67
C TRP A 209 19.38 12.06 -5.12
N ASN A 210 19.00 13.09 -4.36
CA ASN A 210 19.32 14.50 -4.69
C ASN A 210 20.60 15.02 -4.00
N GLY A 211 21.36 14.16 -3.32
CA GLY A 211 22.51 14.56 -2.49
C GLY A 211 22.22 14.50 -0.99
N GLU A 212 20.96 14.68 -0.58
CA GLU A 212 20.54 14.72 0.82
C GLU A 212 19.51 13.63 1.17
N TYR A 213 18.58 13.35 0.26
CA TYR A 213 17.51 12.38 0.46
C TYR A 213 17.00 11.78 -0.85
N TYR A 214 16.13 10.77 -0.73
CA TYR A 214 15.42 10.21 -1.87
C TYR A 214 14.11 10.94 -2.07
N VAL A 215 13.94 11.55 -3.24
CA VAL A 215 12.69 12.22 -3.62
C VAL A 215 11.59 11.19 -3.89
N ASP A 216 10.33 11.58 -3.71
CA ASP A 216 9.14 10.78 -3.98
C ASP A 216 9.06 10.37 -5.46
N PHE A 217 9.31 11.34 -6.35
CA PHE A 217 9.30 11.12 -7.78
C PHE A 217 10.35 11.97 -8.48
N LEU A 218 10.77 11.54 -9.67
CA LEU A 218 11.76 12.28 -10.45
C LEU A 218 11.25 13.70 -10.80
N GLY A 219 12.00 14.70 -10.38
CA GLY A 219 11.64 16.12 -10.50
C GLY A 219 10.79 16.67 -9.36
N GLY A 220 10.44 15.84 -8.37
CA GLY A 220 9.80 16.29 -7.12
C GLY A 220 10.81 16.68 -6.06
N ASN A 221 10.35 17.41 -5.04
CA ASN A 221 11.19 17.89 -3.92
C ASN A 221 10.81 17.28 -2.57
N ASN A 222 9.71 16.53 -2.49
CA ASN A 222 9.25 15.92 -1.25
C ASN A 222 9.71 14.46 -1.14
N ILE A 223 9.72 13.93 0.08
CA ILE A 223 9.88 12.50 0.33
C ILE A 223 8.52 11.79 0.28
N ASP A 224 8.50 10.53 -0.12
CA ASP A 224 7.39 9.62 0.21
C ASP A 224 7.86 8.66 1.30
N PRO A 225 7.38 8.77 2.54
CA PRO A 225 7.79 7.89 3.61
C PRO A 225 7.57 6.40 3.28
N LEU A 226 6.51 6.05 2.55
CA LEU A 226 6.31 4.65 2.15
C LEU A 226 7.38 4.21 1.15
N GLY A 227 7.57 4.96 0.06
CA GLY A 227 8.58 4.67 -0.96
C GLY A 227 9.99 4.56 -0.40
N VAL A 228 10.39 5.49 0.47
CA VAL A 228 11.68 5.45 1.18
C VAL A 228 11.77 4.22 2.08
N SER A 229 10.71 3.91 2.82
CA SER A 229 10.69 2.74 3.71
C SER A 229 10.83 1.44 2.93
N LEU A 230 10.11 1.29 1.81
CA LEU A 230 10.24 0.14 0.92
C LEU A 230 11.66 0.03 0.35
N ALA A 231 12.27 1.16 -0.04
CA ALA A 231 13.64 1.17 -0.56
C ALA A 231 14.69 0.74 0.47
N VAL A 232 14.50 1.09 1.76
CA VAL A 232 15.31 0.58 2.87
C VAL A 232 15.06 -0.92 3.08
N LEU A 233 13.79 -1.31 3.18
CA LEU A 233 13.39 -2.69 3.50
C LEU A 233 13.85 -3.68 2.41
N PHE A 234 13.84 -3.27 1.15
CA PHE A 234 14.31 -4.08 0.02
C PHE A 234 15.82 -3.94 -0.27
N ASP A 235 16.60 -3.33 0.62
CA ASP A 235 18.06 -3.19 0.46
C ASP A 235 18.47 -2.45 -0.82
N ILE A 236 17.63 -1.52 -1.30
CA ILE A 236 17.93 -0.66 -2.45
C ILE A 236 18.88 0.45 -2.01
N ILE A 237 18.58 1.09 -0.87
CA ILE A 237 19.37 2.19 -0.31
C ILE A 237 20.63 1.65 0.37
N PRO A 238 21.83 2.15 0.03
CA PRO A 238 23.06 1.74 0.68
C PRO A 238 23.10 2.22 2.14
N LYS A 239 23.70 1.41 3.02
CA LYS A 239 23.82 1.69 4.46
C LYS A 239 24.47 3.05 4.76
N SER A 240 25.39 3.51 3.91
CA SER A 240 26.04 4.83 4.03
C SER A 240 25.07 6.01 4.00
N ARG A 241 23.84 5.83 3.48
CA ARG A 241 22.79 6.87 3.42
C ARG A 241 21.75 6.75 4.55
N TYR A 242 21.85 5.75 5.43
CA TYR A 242 20.83 5.49 6.46
C TYR A 242 20.68 6.63 7.45
N SER A 243 21.76 7.35 7.78
CA SER A 243 21.68 8.50 8.69
C SER A 243 20.80 9.61 8.12
N GLN A 244 21.01 10.00 6.85
CA GLN A 244 20.19 11.01 6.19
C GLN A 244 18.76 10.54 5.97
N VAL A 245 18.59 9.28 5.54
CA VAL A 245 17.26 8.71 5.27
C VAL A 245 16.41 8.63 6.55
N SER A 246 16.99 8.17 7.66
CA SER A 246 16.28 8.15 8.95
C SER A 246 15.93 9.56 9.43
N LYS A 247 16.83 10.54 9.27
CA LYS A 247 16.53 11.94 9.58
C LYS A 247 15.29 12.44 8.83
N GLN A 248 15.17 12.14 7.54
CA GLN A 248 14.01 12.58 6.75
C GLN A 248 12.71 11.88 7.13
N LEU A 249 12.74 10.58 7.42
CA LEU A 249 11.54 9.89 7.95
C LEU A 249 11.07 10.53 9.27
N LEU A 250 12.01 10.89 10.15
CA LEU A 250 11.70 11.54 11.43
C LEU A 250 11.23 12.98 11.25
N ASN A 251 11.72 13.71 10.24
CA ASN A 251 11.20 15.04 9.88
C ASN A 251 9.72 14.98 9.44
N ALA A 252 9.26 13.86 8.88
CA ALA A 252 7.85 13.65 8.54
C ALA A 252 6.98 13.21 9.73
N SER A 253 7.58 13.00 10.90
CA SER A 253 6.84 12.63 12.11
C SER A 253 5.93 13.76 12.59
N SER A 254 4.82 13.40 13.21
CA SER A 254 3.87 14.28 13.89
C SER A 254 3.60 13.80 15.31
N LYS A 255 2.59 14.39 15.96
CA LYS A 255 2.10 13.96 17.28
C LYS A 255 1.51 12.54 17.26
N TYR A 256 0.99 12.10 16.12
CA TYR A 256 0.20 10.87 16.01
C TYR A 256 0.75 9.83 15.02
N GLY A 257 1.89 10.10 14.37
CA GLY A 257 2.58 9.14 13.50
C GLY A 257 3.37 9.85 12.41
N ILE A 258 3.81 9.10 11.40
CA ILE A 258 4.53 9.65 10.24
C ILE A 258 3.50 10.05 9.18
N LYS A 259 3.58 11.33 8.77
CA LYS A 259 2.67 11.93 7.79
C LYS A 259 3.03 11.50 6.38
N SER A 260 2.03 11.34 5.53
CA SER A 260 2.27 11.40 4.08
C SER A 260 2.71 12.81 3.71
N ASN A 261 3.84 12.91 3.01
CA ASN A 261 4.40 14.20 2.59
C ASN A 261 4.20 14.40 1.07
N VAL A 262 2.93 14.40 0.66
CA VAL A 262 2.55 14.64 -0.73
C VAL A 262 2.69 16.11 -1.05
N ASP A 263 3.30 16.39 -2.20
CA ASP A 263 3.40 17.74 -2.75
C ASP A 263 2.01 18.34 -3.01
N VAL A 264 1.73 19.49 -2.40
CA VAL A 264 0.45 20.19 -2.56
C VAL A 264 0.19 20.63 -3.99
N ASP A 265 1.24 20.80 -4.80
CA ASP A 265 1.13 21.17 -6.21
C ASP A 265 0.60 20.04 -7.08
N LEU A 266 0.60 18.80 -6.56
CA LEU A 266 -0.04 17.66 -7.22
C LEU A 266 -1.57 17.64 -7.03
N ILE A 267 -2.11 18.53 -6.20
CA ILE A 267 -3.55 18.60 -5.91
C ILE A 267 -4.20 19.54 -6.92
N TRP A 268 -5.00 18.96 -7.82
CA TRP A 268 -5.72 19.71 -8.87
C TRP A 268 -6.67 20.78 -8.30
N ASP A 269 -7.26 20.56 -7.13
CA ASP A 269 -8.16 21.53 -6.48
C ASP A 269 -7.61 21.95 -5.12
N ARG A 270 -6.82 23.03 -5.11
CA ARG A 270 -6.19 23.56 -3.89
C ARG A 270 -7.22 23.95 -2.80
N ARG A 271 -8.47 24.21 -3.16
CA ARG A 271 -9.55 24.49 -2.19
C ARG A 271 -9.96 23.25 -1.39
N ARG A 272 -9.53 22.05 -1.81
CA ARG A 272 -9.74 20.80 -1.09
C ARG A 272 -8.57 20.45 -0.17
N VAL A 273 -7.49 21.25 -0.14
CA VAL A 273 -6.40 21.12 0.85
C VAL A 273 -6.89 21.61 2.22
N ASN A 274 -7.84 20.88 2.78
CA ASN A 274 -8.12 20.90 4.20
C ASN A 274 -7.82 19.48 4.69
N THR A 275 -7.17 19.33 5.85
CA THR A 275 -6.82 18.02 6.41
C THR A 275 -8.05 17.13 6.63
N SER A 276 -9.24 17.72 6.68
CA SER A 276 -10.52 17.01 6.69
C SER A 276 -10.97 16.42 5.34
N SER A 277 -10.40 16.86 4.21
CA SER A 277 -10.84 16.47 2.85
C SER A 277 -9.77 15.89 1.93
N CYS A 278 -8.47 16.07 2.20
CA CYS A 278 -7.39 15.47 1.41
C CYS A 278 -6.76 14.27 2.12
N ASN A 279 -7.27 13.08 1.84
CA ASN A 279 -6.84 11.84 2.47
C ASN A 279 -5.35 11.52 2.28
N HIS A 280 -4.66 11.94 1.21
CA HIS A 280 -3.23 11.62 0.99
C HIS A 280 -2.25 12.75 1.30
N VAL A 281 -2.73 13.94 1.65
CA VAL A 281 -1.89 15.13 1.81
C VAL A 281 -1.84 15.47 3.30
N TYR A 282 -0.65 15.42 3.88
CA TYR A 282 -0.44 15.80 5.27
C TYR A 282 -1.30 15.00 6.26
N SER A 283 -1.49 13.70 6.01
CA SER A 283 -2.29 12.82 6.88
C SER A 283 -1.45 11.67 7.41
N VAL A 284 -1.82 11.15 8.58
CA VAL A 284 -1.20 9.93 9.11
C VAL A 284 -1.97 8.74 8.57
N TRP A 285 -1.33 7.98 7.69
CA TRP A 285 -1.78 6.63 7.33
C TRP A 285 -1.01 5.64 8.20
N PRO A 286 -1.66 4.94 9.15
CA PRO A 286 -0.95 4.06 10.08
C PRO A 286 -0.08 3.01 9.38
N PHE A 287 -0.53 2.39 8.28
CA PHE A 287 0.29 1.44 7.53
C PHE A 287 1.60 2.05 7.02
N VAL A 288 1.59 3.30 6.52
CA VAL A 288 2.81 4.03 6.12
C VAL A 288 3.73 4.22 7.32
N SER A 289 3.18 4.65 8.45
CA SER A 289 3.93 4.80 9.70
C SER A 289 4.57 3.49 10.14
N TYR A 290 3.86 2.36 10.05
CA TYR A 290 4.43 1.05 10.40
C TYR A 290 5.56 0.63 9.47
N TYR A 291 5.43 0.84 8.16
CA TYR A 291 6.54 0.58 7.23
C TYR A 291 7.76 1.45 7.54
N SER A 292 7.55 2.71 7.92
CA SER A 292 8.63 3.59 8.37
C SER A 292 9.26 3.15 9.69
N ILE A 293 8.48 2.64 10.65
CA ILE A 293 8.99 2.03 11.89
C ILE A 293 9.87 0.81 11.57
N LEU A 294 9.43 -0.07 10.65
CA LEU A 294 10.23 -1.21 10.22
C LEU A 294 11.54 -0.78 9.54
N ALA A 295 11.49 0.26 8.70
CA ALA A 295 12.68 0.83 8.07
C ALA A 295 13.63 1.46 9.09
N LEU A 296 13.12 2.23 10.06
CA LEU A 296 13.90 2.79 11.16
C LEU A 296 14.61 1.70 11.97
N ASN A 297 13.91 0.62 12.32
CA ASN A 297 14.50 -0.55 12.97
C ASN A 297 15.62 -1.17 12.13
N LYS A 298 15.41 -1.39 10.83
CA LYS A 298 16.43 -1.92 9.91
C LYS A 298 17.67 -1.02 9.82
N MET A 299 17.50 0.29 9.99
CA MET A 299 18.59 1.28 10.04
C MET A 299 19.25 1.41 11.42
N GLY A 300 18.85 0.62 12.42
CA GLY A 300 19.38 0.66 13.79
C GLY A 300 18.79 1.77 14.66
N ARG A 301 17.75 2.48 14.21
CA ARG A 301 17.08 3.57 14.95
C ARG A 301 15.97 3.03 15.84
N VAL A 302 16.31 2.07 16.70
CA VAL A 302 15.35 1.29 17.49
C VAL A 302 14.58 2.16 18.50
N LYS A 303 15.24 3.16 19.10
CA LYS A 303 14.60 4.08 20.04
C LYS A 303 13.52 4.91 19.34
N GLU A 304 13.87 5.53 18.22
CA GLU A 304 12.95 6.37 17.46
C GLU A 304 11.82 5.54 16.84
N ALA A 305 12.10 4.33 16.36
CA ALA A 305 11.07 3.40 15.90
C ALA A 305 10.05 3.06 17.00
N ARG A 306 10.51 2.88 18.25
CA ARG A 306 9.64 2.65 19.41
C ARG A 306 8.81 3.89 19.73
N GLU A 307 9.40 5.08 19.68
CA GLU A 307 8.70 6.35 19.90
C GLU A 307 7.58 6.56 18.86
N GLU A 308 7.84 6.31 17.58
CA GLU A 308 6.83 6.36 16.53
C GLU A 308 5.72 5.31 16.73
N SER A 309 6.07 4.09 17.16
CA SER A 309 5.08 3.06 17.48
C SER A 309 4.15 3.48 18.62
N ASN A 310 4.71 4.11 19.67
CA ASN A 310 3.93 4.60 20.82
C ASN A 310 2.93 5.70 20.43
N LYS A 311 3.19 6.48 19.38
CA LYS A 311 2.24 7.48 18.87
C LYS A 311 0.99 6.80 18.29
N LEU A 312 1.18 5.72 17.53
CA LEU A 312 0.08 4.96 16.93
C LEU A 312 -0.77 4.23 17.99
N ASP A 313 -0.21 3.88 19.15
CA ASP A 313 -0.96 3.31 20.27
C ASP A 313 -2.03 4.27 20.84
N ARG A 314 -1.88 5.58 20.65
CA ARG A 314 -2.81 6.60 21.14
C ARG A 314 -4.02 6.83 20.23
N LEU A 315 -3.97 6.34 18.99
CA LEU A 315 -5.06 6.51 18.03
C LEU A 315 -6.32 5.75 18.47
N HIS A 316 -7.49 6.33 18.29
CA HIS A 316 -8.76 5.63 18.52
C HIS A 316 -9.12 4.78 17.29
N GLY A 317 -9.46 3.50 17.48
CA GLY A 317 -9.85 2.62 16.40
C GLY A 317 -8.74 2.28 15.40
N PHE A 318 -9.14 1.59 14.34
CA PHE A 318 -8.33 1.33 13.15
C PHE A 318 -9.00 1.95 11.93
N TYR A 319 -8.97 3.27 11.85
CA TYR A 319 -9.51 4.02 10.71
C TYR A 319 -8.49 4.13 9.58
N GLU A 320 -8.97 4.50 8.41
CA GLU A 320 -8.19 4.60 7.17
C GLU A 320 -7.00 5.57 7.31
N TRP A 321 -7.25 6.77 7.82
CA TRP A 321 -6.23 7.79 8.08
C TRP A 321 -6.64 8.73 9.22
N TYR A 322 -5.67 9.51 9.71
CA TYR A 322 -5.83 10.39 10.86
C TYR A 322 -5.26 11.77 10.59
N ASP A 323 -5.89 12.78 11.19
CA ASP A 323 -5.33 14.12 11.24
C ASP A 323 -4.06 14.14 12.12
N PRO A 324 -2.95 14.70 11.63
CA PRO A 324 -1.64 14.56 12.28
C PRO A 324 -1.48 15.33 13.58
N ASP A 325 -2.34 16.34 13.82
CA ASP A 325 -2.20 17.28 14.93
C ASP A 325 -3.23 17.00 16.04
N SER A 326 -4.45 16.64 15.65
CA SER A 326 -5.56 16.31 16.56
C SER A 326 -5.70 14.82 16.83
N GLY A 327 -5.26 13.95 15.91
CA GLY A 327 -5.49 12.51 15.99
C GLY A 327 -6.93 12.13 15.66
N ARG A 328 -7.71 13.08 15.12
CA ARG A 328 -9.07 12.82 14.66
C ARG A 328 -9.03 11.79 13.53
N HIS A 329 -9.80 10.73 13.72
CA HIS A 329 -9.94 9.66 12.74
C HIS A 329 -10.78 10.10 11.55
N CYS A 330 -10.41 9.62 10.37
CA CYS A 330 -11.10 9.92 9.12
C CYS A 330 -11.09 8.71 8.17
N GLY A 331 -11.96 8.77 7.15
CA GLY A 331 -12.10 7.69 6.19
C GLY A 331 -12.90 6.50 6.74
N SER A 332 -12.61 5.30 6.24
CA SER A 332 -13.29 4.07 6.65
C SER A 332 -12.87 3.59 8.04
N ARG A 333 -13.80 3.02 8.83
CA ARG A 333 -13.49 2.27 10.05
C ARG A 333 -13.05 0.84 9.74
N ASP A 334 -12.41 0.17 10.70
CA ASP A 334 -11.90 -1.20 10.58
C ASP A 334 -11.08 -1.42 9.31
N GLN A 335 -10.11 -0.55 9.05
CA GLN A 335 -9.26 -0.65 7.87
C GLN A 335 -8.23 -1.78 8.05
N LEU A 336 -8.30 -2.78 7.18
CA LEU A 336 -7.58 -4.05 7.28
C LEU A 336 -6.07 -3.84 7.49
N TRP A 337 -5.41 -3.09 6.61
CA TRP A 337 -3.95 -2.93 6.64
C TRP A 337 -3.43 -2.21 7.89
N ASN A 338 -4.25 -1.39 8.55
CA ASN A 338 -3.86 -0.63 9.72
C ASN A 338 -3.95 -1.53 10.95
N ALA A 339 -5.03 -2.32 11.04
CA ALA A 339 -5.20 -3.33 12.08
C ALA A 339 -4.15 -4.46 11.94
N ALA A 340 -3.94 -4.97 10.74
CA ALA A 340 -2.96 -6.01 10.45
C ALA A 340 -1.53 -5.56 10.80
N MET A 341 -1.11 -4.38 10.35
CA MET A 341 0.22 -3.85 10.66
C MET A 341 0.40 -3.52 12.15
N TYR A 342 -0.66 -3.13 12.86
CA TYR A 342 -0.62 -3.00 14.31
C TYR A 342 -0.30 -4.33 14.99
N VAL A 343 -0.99 -5.41 14.58
CA VAL A 343 -0.71 -6.77 15.09
C VAL A 343 0.74 -7.15 14.81
N GLU A 344 1.22 -6.94 13.58
CA GLU A 344 2.60 -7.25 13.21
C GLU A 344 3.63 -6.50 14.08
N ALA A 345 3.42 -5.20 14.28
CA ALA A 345 4.29 -4.39 15.13
C ALA A 345 4.33 -4.89 16.59
N LYS A 346 3.19 -5.34 17.14
CA LYS A 346 3.12 -5.85 18.52
C LYS A 346 3.63 -7.28 18.68
N LEU A 347 3.59 -8.09 17.62
CA LEU A 347 4.18 -9.43 17.63
C LEU A 347 5.71 -9.38 17.55
N ASN A 348 6.29 -8.44 16.79
CA ASN A 348 7.74 -8.29 16.63
C ASN A 348 8.42 -7.44 17.72
N ALA A 349 7.66 -6.79 18.61
CA ALA A 349 8.20 -5.97 19.71
C ALA A 349 8.55 -6.79 20.97
N ARG A 350 8.39 -8.11 20.90
CA ARG A 350 8.82 -9.08 21.92
C ARG A 350 10.09 -9.76 21.43
#